data_AF-A0A0D4DDA0-F1
#
_entry.id   AF-A0A0D4DDA0-F1
#
_cell.length_a   1.000
_cell.length_b   1.000
_cell.length_c   1.000
_cell.angle_alpha   90.00
_cell.angle_beta   90.00
_cell.angle_gamma   90.00
#
_symmetry.space_group_name_H-M   'P 1'
#
loop_
_entity.id
_entity.type
_entity.pdbx_description
1 polymer ?
#
loop_
_entity_poly.entity_id
_entity_poly.type
_entity_poly.pdbx_seq_one_letter_code
_entity_poly.pdbx_strand_id
1 'polypeptide(L)' 'MPVVYISGDGAPDWASQGVPKSIMIEKPFVMSQLIVAISQLLNDRTAGAAALE' A
#
# COMPACT_ATOMS: atom_id res chain seq x y z
N MET A 1 4.59 -5.46 7.93
CA MET A 1 5.06 -4.04 7.90
C MET A 1 4.33 -3.36 6.76
N PRO A 2 3.83 -2.12 6.92
CA PRO A 2 3.17 -1.40 5.85
C PRO A 2 4.19 -0.99 4.77
N VAL A 3 3.95 -1.35 3.51
CA VAL A 3 4.83 -1.04 2.39
C VAL A 3 4.01 -0.37 1.28
N VAL A 4 4.47 0.80 0.84
CA VAL A 4 3.89 1.54 -0.28
C VAL A 4 4.96 1.66 -1.37
N TYR A 5 4.64 1.23 -2.58
CA TYR A 5 5.45 1.46 -3.77
C TYR A 5 4.90 2.67 -4.52
N ILE A 6 5.81 3.47 -5.09
CA ILE A 6 5.44 4.62 -5.92
C ILE A 6 6.19 4.49 -7.24
N SER A 7 5.47 4.37 -8.35
CA SER A 7 6.07 4.19 -9.68
C SER A 7 5.49 5.16 -10.69
N GLY A 8 6.25 5.51 -11.73
CA GLY A 8 5.76 6.33 -12.84
C GLY A 8 5.44 5.55 -14.11
N ASP A 9 6.02 4.36 -14.27
CA ASP A 9 5.95 3.57 -15.51
C ASP A 9 5.97 2.05 -15.22
N GLY A 10 6.60 1.63 -14.11
CA GLY A 10 6.70 0.22 -13.69
C GLY A 10 5.62 -0.23 -12.71
N ALA A 11 4.42 0.34 -12.77
CA ALA A 11 3.27 -0.18 -12.02
C ALA A 11 2.77 -1.57 -12.47
N PRO A 12 2.75 -1.91 -13.78
CA PRO A 12 2.30 -3.24 -14.21
C PRO A 12 3.21 -4.37 -13.71
N ASP A 13 4.50 -4.09 -13.49
CA ASP A 13 5.46 -5.06 -12.93
C ASP A 13 5.26 -5.33 -11.43
N TRP A 14 4.51 -4.48 -10.73
CA TRP A 14 4.32 -4.60 -9.28
C TRP A 14 3.58 -5.88 -8.89
N ALA A 15 2.68 -6.38 -9.72
CA ALA A 15 1.93 -7.61 -9.42
C ALA A 15 2.85 -8.81 -9.15
N SER A 16 4.05 -8.81 -9.74
CA SER A 16 5.05 -9.89 -9.61
C SER A 16 6.19 -9.55 -8.65
N GLN A 17 6.43 -8.27 -8.34
CA GLN A 17 7.54 -7.79 -7.50
C GLN A 17 7.11 -7.29 -6.11
N GLY A 18 5.81 -7.03 -5.93
CA GLY A 18 5.24 -6.50 -4.70
C GLY A 18 5.21 -7.54 -3.59
N VAL A 19 5.32 -7.05 -2.35
CA VAL A 19 5.09 -7.89 -1.17
C VAL A 19 3.59 -8.01 -0.89
N PRO A 20 3.12 -9.13 -0.29
CA PRO A 20 1.72 -9.28 0.10
C PRO A 20 1.26 -8.13 1.01
N LYS A 21 0.03 -7.64 0.79
CA LYS A 21 -0.54 -6.48 1.51
C LYS A 21 0.27 -5.19 1.35
N SER A 22 0.96 -4.99 0.23
CA SER A 22 1.48 -3.68 -0.17
C SER A 22 0.48 -2.93 -1.04
N ILE A 23 0.70 -1.63 -1.20
CA ILE A 23 -0.07 -0.77 -2.12
C ILE A 23 0.91 -0.15 -3.13
N MET A 24 0.55 -0.13 -4.41
CA MET A 24 1.24 0.62 -5.46
C MET A 24 0.47 1.90 -5.78
N ILE A 25 1.19 3.02 -5.87
CA ILE A 25 0.67 4.33 -6.29
C ILE A 25 1.41 4.76 -7.56
N GLU A 26 0.64 5.03 -8.61
CA GLU A 26 1.17 5.50 -9.88
C GLU A 26 1.27 7.03 -9.91
N LYS A 27 2.33 7.56 -10.53
CA LYS A 27 2.44 8.99 -10.79
C LYS A 27 1.69 9.37 -12.07
N PRO A 28 1.09 10.58 -12.11
CA PRO A 28 1.01 11.57 -11.04
C PRO A 28 -0.07 11.21 -10.00
N PHE A 29 0.22 11.44 -8.72
CA PHE A 29 -0.73 11.26 -7.63
C PHE A 29 -0.91 12.55 -6.82
N VAL A 30 -2.00 12.60 -6.05
CA VAL A 30 -2.27 13.68 -5.09
C VAL A 30 -1.84 13.26 -3.70
N MET A 31 -1.31 14.19 -2.89
CA MET A 31 -0.78 13.87 -1.55
C MET A 31 -1.80 13.18 -0.64
N SER A 32 -3.10 13.44 -0.82
CA SER A 32 -4.17 12.74 -0.10
C SER A 32 -4.22 11.24 -0.40
N GLN A 33 -3.92 10.80 -1.63
CA GLN A 33 -3.87 9.38 -1.98
C GLN A 33 -2.75 8.65 -1.21
N LEU A 34 -1.59 9.29 -1.03
CA LEU A 34 -0.50 8.70 -0.25
C LEU A 34 -0.89 8.54 1.22
N ILE A 35 -1.48 9.58 1.82
CA ILE A 35 -1.92 9.53 3.22
C ILE A 35 -2.98 8.43 3.40
N VAL A 36 -3.98 8.36 2.51
CA VAL A 36 -5.02 7.33 2.56
C VAL A 36 -4.42 5.92 2.45
N ALA A 37 -3.49 5.69 1.53
CA ALA A 37 -2.84 4.38 1.36
C ALA A 37 -2.08 3.96 2.63
N ILE A 38 -1.34 4.88 3.26
CA ILE A 38 -0.63 4.59 4.50
C ILE A 38 -1.61 4.32 5.65
N SER A 39 -2.65 5.14 5.78
CA SER A 39 -3.69 4.93 6.81
C SER A 39 -4.39 3.59 6.64
N GLN A 40 -4.71 3.18 5.42
CA GLN A 40 -5.30 1.87 5.12
C GLN A 40 -4.36 0.73 5.57
N LEU A 41 -3.08 0.77 5.20
CA LEU A 41 -2.13 -0.27 5.58
C LEU A 41 -1.92 -0.39 7.10
N LEU A 42 -1.92 0.74 7.80
CA LEU A 42 -1.82 0.77 9.26
C LEU A 42 -3.08 0.22 9.93
N ASN A 43 -4.26 0.60 9.45
CA ASN A 43 -5.53 0.13 9.99
C ASN A 43 -5.75 -1.36 9.72
N ASP A 44 -5.39 -1.86 8.53
CA ASP A 44 -5.46 -3.28 8.19
C ASP A 44 -4.54 -4.12 9.06
N ARG A 45 -3.36 -3.59 9.43
CA ARG A 45 -2.48 -4.26 10.40
C ARG A 45 -3.13 -4.37 11.77
N THR A 46 -3.77 -3.31 12.24
CA THR A 46 -4.44 -3.28 13.55
C THR A 46 -5.65 -4.22 13.57
N ALA A 47 -6.50 -4.17 12.53
CA ALA A 47 -7.65 -5.07 12.39
C ALA A 47 -7.23 -6.54 12.30
N GLY A 48 -6.15 -6.82 11.54
CA GLY A 48 -5.58 -8.16 11.44
C GLY A 48 -4.92 -8.66 12.73
N ALA A 49 -4.59 -7.80 13.69
CA ALA A 49 -4.11 -8.20 15.01
C ALA A 49 -5.28 -8.49 15.97
N ALA A 50 -6.33 -7.66 15.94
CA ALA A 50 -7.51 -7.83 16.77
C ALA A 50 -8.36 -9.06 16.41
N ALA A 51 -8.30 -9.53 15.15
CA ALA A 51 -9.00 -10.75 14.72
C ALA A 51 -8.34 -12.07 15.19
N LEU A 52 -7.18 -11.99 15.83
CA LEU A 52 -6.42 -13.13 16.36
C LEU A 52 -6.59 -13.29 17.88
N GLU A 53 -7.38 -12.41 18.51
CA GLU A 53 -7.79 -12.43 19.91
C GLU A 53 -9.20 -13.02 20.05
#